data_AF-A0A1H3BG72-F1
#
_entry.id   AF-A0A1H3BG72-F1
#
_cell.length_a   1.000
_cell.length_b   1.000
_cell.length_c   1.000
_cell.angle_alpha   90.00
_cell.angle_beta   90.00
_cell.angle_gamma   90.00
#
_symmetry.space_group_name_H-M   'P 1'
#
loop_
_entity.id
_entity.type
_entity.pdbx_description
1 polymer ?
#
loop_
_entity_poly.entity_id
_entity_poly.type
_entity_poly.pdbx_seq_one_letter_code
_entity_poly.pdbx_strand_id
1 'polypeptide(L)' 'MANSNKILVPEAKQALEQMKLEIANELGISNYNSIDKGELPSRVNGYVGGYMVKKLVETAQNQIAGK' A
#
# COMPACT_ATOMS: atom_id res chain seq x y z
N MET A 1 -12.09 -17.56 -10.35
CA MET A 1 -10.68 -17.25 -10.67
C MET A 1 -10.23 -16.15 -9.72
N ALA A 2 -9.31 -16.42 -8.79
CA ALA A 2 -8.76 -15.38 -7.92
C ALA A 2 -7.84 -14.49 -8.76
N ASN A 3 -8.26 -13.27 -9.05
CA ASN A 3 -7.42 -12.28 -9.72
C ASN A 3 -6.29 -11.91 -8.75
N SER A 4 -5.18 -12.63 -8.85
CA SER A 4 -4.02 -12.42 -8.01
C SER A 4 -3.23 -11.28 -8.65
N ASN A 5 -3.43 -10.06 -8.15
CA ASN A 5 -2.59 -8.92 -8.51
C ASN A 5 -1.14 -9.28 -8.18
N LYS A 6 -0.39 -9.74 -9.18
CA LYS A 6 1.02 -10.09 -9.03
C LYS A 6 1.83 -8.81 -8.97
N ILE A 7 2.71 -8.74 -8.00
CA ILE A 7 3.71 -7.68 -7.92
C ILE A 7 4.68 -7.87 -9.10
N LEU A 8 4.90 -6.81 -9.87
CA LEU A 8 5.72 -6.85 -11.09
C LEU A 8 7.20 -7.08 -10.78
N VAL A 9 7.66 -6.61 -9.61
CA VAL A 9 9.02 -6.78 -9.09
C VAL A 9 8.93 -7.59 -7.80
N PRO A 10 9.08 -8.93 -7.85
CA PRO A 10 8.89 -9.80 -6.68
C PRO A 10 9.76 -9.42 -5.47
N GLU A 11 10.97 -8.91 -5.72
CA GLU A 11 11.94 -8.48 -4.71
C GLU A 11 11.40 -7.30 -3.89
N ALA A 12 10.53 -6.46 -4.48
CA ALA A 12 9.92 -5.34 -3.79
C ALA A 12 8.77 -5.74 -2.87
N LYS A 13 8.32 -7.01 -2.88
CA LYS A 13 7.13 -7.45 -2.12
C LYS A 13 7.18 -7.10 -0.64
N GLN A 14 8.32 -7.35 0.01
CA GLN A 14 8.46 -7.06 1.43
C GLN A 14 8.44 -5.56 1.71
N ALA A 15 9.12 -4.76 0.88
CA ALA A 15 9.15 -3.31 1.02
C ALA A 15 7.76 -2.68 0.79
N LEU A 16 7.01 -3.17 -0.21
CA LEU A 16 5.65 -2.73 -0.48
C LEU A 16 4.69 -3.10 0.66
N GLU A 17 4.87 -4.27 1.27
CA GLU A 17 4.07 -4.67 2.43
C GLU A 17 4.36 -3.79 3.65
N GLN A 18 5.64 -3.47 3.90
CA GLN A 18 6.03 -2.54 4.96
C GLN A 18 5.42 -1.15 4.73
N MET A 19 5.55 -0.61 3.52
CA MET A 19 4.97 0.69 3.16
C MET A 19 3.45 0.71 3.36
N LYS A 20 2.74 -0.37 2.99
CA LYS A 20 1.30 -0.49 3.23
C LYS A 20 0.95 -0.38 4.72
N LEU A 21 1.75 -1.01 5.58
CA LEU A 21 1.55 -0.96 7.04
C LEU A 21 1.86 0.43 7.60
N GLU A 22 2.94 1.05 7.15
CA GLU A 22 3.29 2.43 7.53
C GLU A 22 2.16 3.40 7.17
N ILE A 23 1.64 3.29 5.95
CA ILE A 23 0.53 4.13 5.48
C ILE A 23 -0.75 3.85 6.25
N ALA A 24 -1.06 2.58 6.53
CA ALA A 24 -2.22 2.27 7.35
C ALA A 24 -2.11 2.92 8.75
N ASN A 25 -0.91 2.90 9.34
CA ASN A 25 -0.65 3.58 10.62
C ASN A 25 -0.76 5.11 10.49
N GLU A 26 -0.22 5.72 9.42
CA GLU A 26 -0.35 7.16 9.13
C GLU A 26 -1.83 7.59 9.00
N LEU A 27 -2.67 6.71 8.45
CA LEU A 27 -4.10 6.91 8.28
C LEU A 27 -4.91 6.56 9.55
N GLY A 28 -4.26 6.23 10.66
CA GLY A 28 -4.90 5.93 11.95
C GLY A 28 -5.49 4.51 12.05
N ILE A 29 -5.17 3.63 11.11
CA ILE A 29 -5.67 2.25 11.09
C ILE A 29 -4.64 1.37 11.82
N SER A 30 -4.87 1.18 13.11
CA SER A 30 -4.04 0.30 13.94
C SER A 30 -4.23 -1.17 13.56
N ASN A 31 -3.18 -1.99 13.73
CA ASN A 31 -3.21 -3.44 13.55
C ASN A 31 -3.64 -3.92 12.16
N TYR A 32 -3.42 -3.12 11.11
CA TYR A 32 -3.81 -3.45 9.74
C TYR A 32 -3.25 -4.78 9.20
N ASN A 33 -2.09 -5.21 9.73
CA ASN A 33 -1.50 -6.51 9.42
C ASN A 33 -2.35 -7.68 9.95
N SER A 34 -2.85 -7.57 11.19
CA SER A 34 -3.53 -8.64 11.93
C SER A 34 -5.05 -8.63 11.77
N ILE A 35 -5.64 -7.48 11.45
CA ILE A 35 -7.08 -7.38 11.21
C ILE A 35 -7.44 -8.11 9.91
N ASP A 36 -8.56 -8.86 9.94
CA ASP A 36 -9.16 -9.38 8.72
C ASP A 36 -9.68 -8.20 7.89
N LYS A 37 -9.22 -8.14 6.63
CA LYS A 37 -9.53 -7.05 5.72
C LYS A 37 -11.03 -7.07 5.34
N GLY A 38 -11.74 -8.18 5.57
CA GLY A 38 -13.19 -8.27 5.47
C GLY A 38 -13.96 -7.54 6.58
N GLU A 39 -13.36 -7.30 7.75
CA GLU A 39 -13.99 -6.54 8.84
C GLU A 39 -13.84 -5.02 8.65
N LEU A 40 -12.86 -4.59 7.86
CA LEU A 40 -12.66 -3.19 7.53
C LEU A 40 -13.60 -2.75 6.40
N PRO A 41 -14.20 -1.55 6.48
CA PRO A 41 -14.98 -1.02 5.37
C PRO A 41 -14.15 -0.99 4.08
N SER A 42 -14.72 -1.41 2.95
CA SER A 42 -14.01 -1.45 1.66
C SER A 42 -13.38 -0.10 1.28
N ARG A 43 -14.00 1.01 1.69
CA ARG A 43 -13.48 2.37 1.52
C ARG A 43 -12.16 2.59 2.26
N VAL A 44 -12.01 2.04 3.46
CA VAL A 44 -10.80 2.15 4.29
C VAL A 44 -9.67 1.37 3.62
N ASN A 45 -9.90 0.12 3.24
CA ASN A 45 -8.92 -0.68 2.49
C ASN A 45 -8.50 -0.01 1.18
N GLY A 46 -9.46 0.52 0.42
CA GLY A 46 -9.20 1.27 -0.81
C GLY A 46 -8.38 2.54 -0.57
N TYR A 47 -8.62 3.24 0.54
CA TYR A 47 -7.90 4.47 0.88
C TYR A 47 -6.42 4.21 1.20
N VAL A 48 -6.12 3.15 1.99
CA VAL A 48 -4.73 2.72 2.25
C VAL A 48 -4.00 2.39 0.95
N GLY A 49 -4.61 1.56 0.10
CA GLY A 49 -4.01 1.17 -1.18
C GLY A 49 -3.82 2.35 -2.13
N GLY A 50 -4.80 3.25 -2.22
CA GLY A 50 -4.71 4.45 -3.04
C GLY A 50 -3.62 5.41 -2.57
N TYR A 51 -3.48 5.61 -1.26
CA TYR A 51 -2.43 6.45 -0.69
C TYR A 51 -1.04 5.84 -0.90
N MET A 52 -0.92 4.52 -0.80
CA MET A 52 0.31 3.79 -1.15
C MET A 52 0.75 4.02 -2.58
N VAL A 53 -0.16 3.89 -3.55
CA VAL A 53 0.17 4.17 -4.96
C VAL A 53 0.54 5.65 -5.14
N LYS A 54 -0.15 6.57 -4.47
CA LYS A 54 0.17 8.00 -4.55
C LYS A 54 1.60 8.30 -4.08
N LYS A 55 2.03 7.72 -2.95
CA LYS A 55 3.38 7.90 -2.39
C LYS A 55 4.46 7.27 -3.27
N LEU A 56 4.18 6.11 -3.86
CA LEU A 56 5.07 5.47 -4.85
C LEU A 56 5.24 6.34 -6.10
N VAL A 57 4.13 6.88 -6.63
CA VAL A 57 4.16 7.76 -7.81
C VAL A 57 4.91 9.06 -7.49
N GLU A 58 4.69 9.65 -6.32
CA GLU A 58 5.43 10.84 -5.87
C GLU A 58 6.94 10.57 -5.79
N THR A 59 7.33 9.44 -5.19
CA THR A 59 8.75 9.04 -5.11
C THR A 59 9.35 8.85 -6.50
N ALA A 60 8.64 8.19 -7.41
CA ALA A 60 9.08 8.01 -8.79
C ALA A 60 9.16 9.35 -9.54
N GLN A 61 8.22 10.26 -9.32
CA GLN A 61 8.24 11.61 -9.91
C GLN A 61 9.44 12.42 -9.43
N ASN A 62 9.79 12.35 -8.14
CA ASN A 62 10.98 13.01 -7.60
C ASN A 62 12.26 12.47 -8.24
N GLN A 63 12.38 11.14 -8.34
CA GLN A 63 13.52 10.48 -9.02
C GLN A 63 13.63 10.90 -10.50
N ILE A 64 12.51 10.94 -11.22
CA ILE A 64 12.46 11.38 -12.62
C ILE A 64 12.82 12.87 -12.75
N ALA A 65 12.38 13.70 -11.80
CA ALA A 65 12.70 15.12 -11.75
C ALA A 65 14.15 15.40 -11.33
N GLY A 66 14.92 14.37 -10.95
CA GLY A 66 16.29 14.52 -10.45
C GLY A 66 16.36 15.24 -9.10
N LYS A 67 15.30 15.11 -8.29
CA LYS A 67 15.20 15.68 -6.94
C LYS A 67 15.30 14.60 -5.86
#